data_AF-A0A935M2L0-F1
#
_entry.id   AF-A0A935M2L0-F1
#
_cell.length_a   1.000
_cell.length_b   1.000
_cell.length_c   1.000
_cell.angle_alpha   90.00
_cell.angle_beta   90.00
_cell.angle_gamma   90.00
#
_symmetry.space_group_name_H-M   'P 1'
#
loop_
_entity.id
_entity.type
_entity.pdbx_description
1 polymer ?
#
loop_
_entity_poly.entity_id
_entity_poly.type
_entity_poly.pdbx_seq_one_letter_code
_entity_poly.pdbx_strand_id
1 'polypeptide(L)'
;MKYQTSRSDCEQLSADLGSEHAKLVALAGQIDSEVSKIDRSWNGDDSVAFVNKWRSSQHQQVVAAAKFIEQLKTTLDQEIAQQKRTSK
;
A
#
# COMPACT_ATOMS: atom_id res chain seq x y z
N MET A 1 26.77 -22.52 -4.29
CA MET A 1 25.97 -21.76 -5.27
C MET A 1 24.50 -21.57 -4.84
N LYS A 2 24.20 -21.46 -3.53
CA LYS A 2 22.81 -21.32 -3.00
C LYS A 2 22.39 -19.87 -2.69
N TYR A 3 23.35 -18.94 -2.61
CA TYR A 3 23.11 -17.56 -2.17
C TYR A 3 22.63 -16.60 -3.28
N GLN A 4 22.86 -16.93 -4.56
CA GLN A 4 22.42 -16.08 -5.67
C GLN A 4 20.91 -16.17 -5.93
N THR A 5 20.31 -17.35 -5.76
CA THR A 5 18.88 -17.56 -5.95
C THR A 5 18.06 -16.84 -4.86
N SER A 6 18.43 -16.97 -3.58
CA SER A 6 17.71 -16.33 -2.47
C SER A 6 17.73 -14.80 -2.54
N ARG A 7 18.80 -14.21 -3.07
CA ARG A 7 18.90 -12.76 -3.22
C ARG A 7 18.02 -12.22 -4.35
N SER A 8 17.99 -12.92 -5.48
CA SER A 8 17.11 -12.55 -6.60
C SER A 8 15.64 -12.60 -6.18
N ASP A 9 15.27 -13.60 -5.37
CA ASP A 9 13.91 -13.74 -4.85
C ASP A 9 13.54 -12.60 -3.88
N CYS A 10 14.47 -12.17 -3.01
CA CYS A 10 14.25 -11.02 -2.14
C CYS A 10 14.15 -9.69 -2.91
N GLU A 11 14.99 -9.48 -3.93
CA GLU A 11 14.94 -8.29 -4.79
C GLU A 11 13.61 -8.23 -5.56
N GLN A 12 13.11 -9.37 -6.05
CA GLN A 12 11.79 -9.47 -6.68
C GLN A 12 10.66 -9.17 -5.69
N LEU A 13 10.70 -9.76 -4.49
CA LEU A 13 9.69 -9.51 -3.46
C LEU A 13 9.64 -8.02 -3.05
N SER A 14 10.79 -7.34 -2.96
CA SER A 14 10.81 -5.89 -2.68
C SER A 14 10.14 -5.08 -3.79
N ALA A 15 10.38 -5.45 -5.05
CA ALA A 15 9.72 -4.82 -6.19
C ALA A 15 8.20 -5.06 -6.17
N ASP A 16 7.77 -6.28 -5.87
CA ASP A 16 6.36 -6.65 -5.76
C ASP A 16 5.67 -5.87 -4.64
N LEU A 17 6.27 -5.78 -3.45
CA LEU A 17 5.76 -4.95 -2.35
C LEU A 17 5.64 -3.48 -2.75
N GLY A 18 6.60 -2.94 -3.50
CA GLY A 18 6.53 -1.58 -4.04
C GLY A 18 5.35 -1.37 -5.00
N SER A 19 5.10 -2.36 -5.87
CA SER A 19 3.97 -2.36 -6.80
C SER A 19 2.62 -2.43 -6.06
N GLU A 20 2.49 -3.32 -5.08
CA GLU A 20 1.26 -3.45 -4.28
C GLU A 20 0.97 -2.20 -3.45
N HIS A 21 2.01 -1.59 -2.87
CA HIS A 21 1.87 -0.29 -2.20
C HIS A 21 1.29 0.78 -3.14
N ALA A 22 1.86 0.91 -4.35
CA ALA A 22 1.39 1.89 -5.32
C ALA A 22 -0.07 1.63 -5.76
N LYS A 23 -0.46 0.36 -5.93
CA LYS A 23 -1.85 -0.02 -6.26
C LYS A 23 -2.82 0.37 -5.15
N LEU A 24 -2.49 0.14 -3.89
CA LEU A 24 -3.34 0.51 -2.75
C LEU A 24 -3.52 2.03 -2.64
N VAL A 25 -2.44 2.79 -2.79
CA VAL A 25 -2.51 4.27 -2.75
C VAL A 25 -3.35 4.80 -3.91
N ALA A 26 -3.18 4.25 -5.11
CA ALA A 26 -3.99 4.63 -6.28
C ALA A 26 -5.47 4.30 -6.07
N LEU A 27 -5.78 3.11 -5.55
CA LEU A 27 -7.15 2.68 -5.25
C LEU A 27 -7.80 3.58 -4.20
N ALA A 28 -7.09 3.94 -3.12
CA ALA A 28 -7.59 4.85 -2.11
C ALA A 28 -7.99 6.21 -2.72
N GLY A 29 -7.11 6.79 -3.55
CA GLY A 29 -7.38 8.05 -4.24
C GLY A 29 -8.54 7.97 -5.25
N GLN A 30 -8.70 6.83 -5.93
CA GLN A 30 -9.86 6.60 -6.80
C GLN A 30 -11.17 6.58 -5.99
N ILE A 31 -11.18 5.86 -4.86
CA ILE A 31 -12.37 5.82 -4.00
C ILE A 31 -12.66 7.20 -3.42
N ASP A 32 -11.66 7.97 -2.98
CA ASP A 32 -11.84 9.36 -2.51
C ASP A 32 -12.50 10.25 -3.56
N SER A 33 -12.07 10.12 -4.82
CA SER A 33 -12.67 10.84 -5.94
C SER A 33 -14.15 10.48 -6.12
N GLU A 34 -14.48 9.18 -6.11
CA GLU A 34 -15.88 8.72 -6.25
C GLU A 34 -16.74 9.11 -5.04
N VAL A 35 -16.22 8.99 -3.82
CA VAL A 35 -16.90 9.44 -2.60
C VAL A 35 -17.17 10.94 -2.65
N SER A 36 -16.24 11.74 -3.15
CA SER A 36 -16.42 13.19 -3.33
C SER A 36 -17.42 13.55 -4.44
N LYS A 37 -17.64 12.67 -5.43
CA LYS A 37 -18.73 12.83 -6.39
C LYS A 37 -20.07 12.51 -5.72
N ILE A 38 -20.16 11.40 -4.99
CA ILE A 38 -21.35 10.99 -4.23
C ILE A 38 -21.80 12.10 -3.28
N ASP A 39 -20.87 12.65 -2.49
CA ASP A 39 -21.10 13.75 -1.53
C ASP A 39 -21.72 15.00 -2.19
N ARG A 40 -21.49 15.20 -3.51
CA ARG A 40 -21.98 16.36 -4.26
C ARG A 40 -23.23 16.07 -5.09
N SER A 41 -23.43 14.83 -5.54
CA SER A 41 -24.46 14.49 -6.52
C SER A 41 -25.63 13.68 -5.95
N TRP A 42 -25.42 12.99 -4.83
CA TRP A 42 -26.45 12.16 -4.19
C TRP A 42 -26.85 12.77 -2.86
N ASN A 43 -28.03 13.37 -2.82
CA ASN A 43 -28.60 13.94 -1.60
C ASN A 43 -29.48 12.89 -0.91
N GLY A 44 -29.07 12.44 0.29
CA GLY A 44 -29.81 11.46 1.08
C GLY A 44 -29.04 11.02 2.33
N ASP A 45 -29.75 10.50 3.34
CA ASP A 45 -29.14 10.02 4.58
C ASP A 45 -28.21 8.82 4.34
N ASP A 46 -28.49 8.03 3.31
CA ASP A 46 -27.68 6.91 2.85
C ASP A 46 -26.34 7.33 2.25
N SER A 47 -26.34 8.38 1.41
CA SER A 47 -25.11 8.94 0.85
C SER A 47 -24.23 9.53 1.95
N VAL A 48 -24.83 10.26 2.90
CA VAL A 48 -24.14 10.81 4.08
C VAL A 48 -23.54 9.70 4.93
N ALA A 49 -24.30 8.63 5.21
CA ALA A 49 -23.81 7.48 5.96
C ALA A 49 -22.63 6.79 5.26
N PHE A 50 -22.71 6.61 3.93
CA PHE A 50 -21.63 6.03 3.14
C PHE A 50 -20.36 6.89 3.16
N VAL A 51 -20.49 8.20 2.86
CA VAL A 51 -19.38 9.17 2.87
C VAL A 51 -18.71 9.21 4.25
N ASN A 52 -19.51 9.26 5.32
CA ASN A 52 -18.99 9.27 6.69
C ASN A 52 -18.28 7.97 7.04
N LYS A 53 -18.81 6.82 6.65
CA LYS A 53 -18.17 5.52 6.89
C LYS A 53 -16.81 5.43 6.19
N TRP A 54 -16.74 5.88 4.93
CA TRP A 54 -15.49 5.94 4.19
C TRP A 54 -14.46 6.84 4.88
N ARG A 55 -14.83 8.11 5.12
CA ARG A 55 -13.93 9.14 5.67
C ARG A 55 -13.45 8.82 7.09
N SER A 56 -14.31 8.24 7.92
CA SER A 56 -14.01 8.02 9.34
C SER A 56 -13.16 6.78 9.63
N SER A 57 -13.27 5.72 8.82
CA SER A 57 -12.66 4.43 9.18
C SER A 57 -12.04 3.69 8.01
N GLN A 58 -12.78 3.51 6.92
CA GLN A 58 -12.35 2.64 5.82
C GLN A 58 -11.14 3.24 5.07
N HIS A 59 -11.14 4.56 4.83
CA HIS A 59 -10.01 5.25 4.24
C HIS A 59 -8.73 5.06 5.09
N GLN A 60 -8.84 5.23 6.41
CA GLN A 60 -7.71 5.03 7.32
C GLN A 60 -7.18 3.60 7.32
N GLN A 61 -8.05 2.60 7.19
CA GLN A 61 -7.64 1.19 7.08
C GLN A 61 -6.83 0.93 5.81
N VAL A 62 -7.23 1.49 4.67
CA VAL A 62 -6.49 1.36 3.41
C VAL A 62 -5.13 2.06 3.50
N VAL A 63 -5.09 3.27 4.06
CA VAL A 63 -3.83 4.01 4.28
C VAL A 63 -2.89 3.24 5.24
N ALA A 64 -3.45 2.64 6.30
CA ALA A 64 -2.66 1.83 7.23
C ALA A 64 -2.09 0.58 6.56
N ALA A 65 -2.86 -0.09 5.70
CA ALA A 65 -2.39 -1.23 4.91
C ALA A 65 -1.27 -0.83 3.95
N ALA A 66 -1.41 0.29 3.24
CA ALA A 66 -0.37 0.82 2.37
C ALA A 66 0.92 1.09 3.15
N LYS A 67 0.82 1.79 4.29
CA LYS A 67 1.97 2.08 5.16
C LYS A 67 2.66 0.81 5.68
N PHE A 68 1.89 -0.22 6.02
CA PHE A 68 2.45 -1.49 6.44
C PHE A 68 3.28 -2.16 5.33
N ILE A 69 2.79 -2.15 4.09
CA ILE A 69 3.54 -2.69 2.94
C ILE A 69 4.83 -1.88 2.69
N GLU A 70 4.75 -0.55 2.76
CA GLU A 70 5.93 0.33 2.65
C GLU A 70 6.99 0.01 3.72
N GLN A 71 6.58 -0.24 4.96
CA GLN A 71 7.47 -0.64 6.05
C GLN A 71 8.12 -2.00 5.77
N LEU A 72 7.36 -3.00 5.34
CA LEU A 72 7.90 -4.31 4.98
C LEU A 72 8.94 -4.20 3.86
N LYS A 73 8.64 -3.41 2.82
CA LYS A 73 9.57 -3.14 1.72
C LYS A 73 10.85 -2.50 2.24
N THR A 74 10.73 -1.48 3.08
CA THR A 74 11.88 -0.75 3.65
C THR A 74 12.79 -1.68 4.44
N THR A 75 12.22 -2.54 5.30
CA THR A 75 12.98 -3.53 6.05
C THR A 75 13.68 -4.52 5.12
N LEU A 76 12.98 -5.03 4.10
CA LEU A 76 13.56 -5.97 3.14
C LEU A 76 14.72 -5.34 2.33
N ASP A 77 14.59 -4.09 1.91
CA ASP A 77 15.65 -3.35 1.22
C ASP A 77 16.89 -3.18 2.10
N GLN A 78 16.70 -2.91 3.39
CA GLN A 78 17.79 -2.81 4.36
C GLN A 78 18.53 -4.15 4.51
N GLU A 79 17.80 -5.26 4.64
CA GLU A 79 18.39 -6.60 4.74
C GLU A 79 19.16 -6.99 3.48
N ILE A 80 18.59 -6.71 2.30
CA ILE A 80 19.25 -6.92 1.00
C ILE A 80 20.56 -6.10 0.94
N ALA A 81 20.53 -4.83 1.37
CA ALA A 81 21.70 -3.97 1.39
C ALA A 81 22.77 -4.45 2.38
N GLN A 82 22.37 -4.96 3.54
CA GLN A 82 23.30 -5.50 4.53
C GLN A 82 23.98 -6.78 4.02
N GLN A 83 23.23 -7.70 3.40
CA GLN A 83 23.81 -8.89 2.77
C GLN A 83 24.84 -8.53 1.68
N LYS A 84 24.59 -7.48 0.88
CA LYS A 84 25.55 -6.98 -0.13
C LYS A 84 26.88 -6.56 0.50
N ARG A 85 26.88 -6.06 1.74
CA ARG A 85 28.08 -5.60 2.44
C ARG A 85 28.85 -6.74 3.09
N THR A 86 28.14 -7.74 3.63
CA THR A 86 28.73 -8.83 4.43
C THR A 86 29.13 -10.05 3.63
N SER A 87 28.52 -10.28 2.45
CA SER A 87 28.80 -11.44 1.60
C SER A 87 30.03 -11.27 0.70
N LYS A 88 31.07 -10.56 1.18
CA LYS A 88 32.37 -10.45 0.52
C LYS A 88 33.22 -11.69 0.76
#